data_AF-E6PQI1-F1
#
_entry.id   AF-E6PQI1-F1
#
_cell.length_a   1.000
_cell.length_b   1.000
_cell.length_c   1.000
_cell.angle_alpha   90.00
_cell.angle_beta   90.00
_cell.angle_gamma   90.00
#
_symmetry.space_group_name_H-M   'P 1'
#
loop_
_entity.id
_entity.type
_entity.pdbx_description
1 polymer ?
#
loop_
_entity_poly.entity_id
_entity_poly.type
_entity_poly.pdbx_seq_one_letter_code
_entity_poly.pdbx_strand_id
1 'polypeptide(L)'
;MLLTPVAWMVSTCHLSRWGILMGAAFEHPTPNMTRNLAPFGRWTLRDKSAQRRLARGGEAPFHSLGITHKWQYMTKTPFNETTYNVGNSIFPGFNDKDGIILCGYEWGYSAHDQYLEKNHKDEIEKKKSEINTFYSKSKIYDSPYDLRIVKWFGFFGHPLDINNGFSSFDKCLLQTNWCDDQGTYVNDYAKFLSEENSGNFLSIMDVFRPRVLVLMGSKQIQYLQTPAIKNRFFEIFGAEVSPLDVKSKPFEGRKFKIAFQMFERIQIISFPHPSGTRGLSDNYIKLFASEMKVILDNYRELKLI
;
A
#
# COMPACT_ATOMS: atom_id res chain seq x y z
N MET A 1 28.69 40.81 36.28
CA MET A 1 29.95 40.41 36.95
C MET A 1 29.56 39.46 38.07
N LEU A 2 29.72 38.15 37.87
CA LEU A 2 30.91 37.34 38.26
C LEU A 2 30.92 37.16 39.80
N LEU A 3 30.93 35.98 40.43
CA LEU A 3 31.42 34.65 40.07
C LEU A 3 30.85 33.59 41.03
N THR A 4 30.77 32.35 40.56
CA THR A 4 30.75 31.11 41.35
C THR A 4 32.10 30.87 42.04
N PRO A 5 32.17 29.89 42.97
CA PRO A 5 33.03 28.75 42.63
C PRO A 5 32.48 27.36 43.00
N VAL A 6 33.13 26.40 42.36
CA VAL A 6 32.93 24.95 42.27
C VAL A 6 33.52 24.22 43.48
N ALA A 7 32.92 23.11 43.89
CA ALA A 7 33.63 22.02 44.58
C ALA A 7 33.15 20.65 44.07
N TRP A 8 34.10 19.93 43.47
CA TRP A 8 34.05 18.51 43.15
C TRP A 8 34.24 17.67 44.42
N MET A 9 33.59 16.50 44.51
CA MET A 9 34.18 15.36 45.20
C MET A 9 33.72 14.04 44.58
N VAL A 10 34.73 13.29 44.14
CA VAL A 10 34.70 11.93 43.59
C VAL A 10 34.75 10.94 44.75
N SER A 11 34.01 9.82 44.68
CA SER A 11 34.32 8.64 45.52
C SER A 11 33.88 7.33 44.85
N THR A 12 34.89 6.67 44.30
CA THR A 12 35.26 5.24 44.30
C THR A 12 34.26 4.09 44.09
N CYS A 13 34.78 3.13 43.32
CA CYS A 13 34.28 1.81 42.94
C CYS A 13 34.06 0.84 44.10
N HIS A 14 33.17 -0.15 43.89
CA HIS A 14 33.41 -1.52 44.36
C HIS A 14 33.03 -2.56 43.29
N LEU A 15 34.05 -3.32 42.90
CA LEU A 15 34.03 -4.55 42.11
C LEU A 15 33.89 -5.77 43.04
N SER A 16 33.05 -6.74 42.66
CA SER A 16 33.20 -8.19 42.88
C SER A 16 32.24 -8.84 41.86
N ARG A 17 32.63 -9.58 40.81
CA ARG A 17 33.54 -10.71 40.55
C ARG A 17 33.09 -12.02 41.24
N TRP A 18 32.35 -12.84 40.49
CA TRP A 18 32.63 -14.24 40.09
C TRP A 18 31.34 -15.04 39.86
N GLY A 19 31.27 -15.74 38.71
CA GLY A 19 30.18 -16.66 38.39
C GLY A 19 30.04 -16.98 36.91
N ILE A 20 31.09 -17.55 36.31
CA ILE A 20 31.07 -18.15 34.97
C ILE A 20 30.32 -19.48 35.03
N LEU A 21 29.38 -19.72 34.11
CA LEU A 21 29.13 -21.06 33.58
C LEU A 21 28.56 -20.99 32.15
N MET A 22 29.24 -21.77 31.31
CA MET A 22 29.14 -22.00 29.87
C MET A 22 27.73 -22.36 29.32
N GLY A 23 27.50 -21.99 28.06
CA GLY A 23 27.20 -22.99 27.04
C GLY A 23 25.76 -23.07 26.50
N ALA A 24 25.50 -22.35 25.41
CA ALA A 24 24.72 -22.84 24.26
C ALA A 24 24.87 -21.85 23.09
N ALA A 25 25.69 -22.21 22.11
CA ALA A 25 25.75 -21.51 20.84
C ALA A 25 24.45 -21.81 20.06
N PHE A 26 23.63 -20.80 19.80
CA PHE A 26 22.60 -20.88 18.79
C PHE A 26 23.24 -20.52 17.44
N GLU A 27 23.44 -21.53 16.61
CA GLU A 27 23.81 -21.36 15.21
C GLU A 27 22.68 -20.61 14.48
N HIS A 28 22.99 -19.44 13.94
CA HIS A 28 22.13 -18.75 13.01
C HIS A 28 22.16 -19.48 11.67
N PRO A 29 21.02 -19.93 11.10
CA PRO A 29 21.02 -20.46 9.75
C PRO A 29 21.29 -19.31 8.77
N THR A 30 22.40 -19.40 8.06
CA THR A 30 22.70 -18.56 6.89
C THR A 30 21.69 -18.87 5.78
N PRO A 31 21.16 -17.85 5.06
CA PRO A 31 20.28 -18.11 3.94
C PRO A 31 21.06 -18.77 2.79
N ASN A 32 20.69 -20.01 2.48
CA ASN A 32 21.20 -20.77 1.35
C ASN A 32 20.70 -20.13 0.04
N MET A 33 21.59 -19.49 -0.72
CA MET A 33 21.29 -18.72 -1.93
C MET A 33 21.09 -19.55 -3.22
N THR A 34 20.88 -20.87 -3.13
CA THR A 34 20.99 -21.75 -4.33
C THR A 34 19.83 -22.70 -4.57
N ARG A 35 18.58 -22.28 -4.34
CA ARG A 35 17.40 -23.00 -4.82
C ARG A 35 16.27 -22.04 -5.22
N ASN A 36 16.36 -21.46 -6.41
CA ASN A 36 15.22 -20.98 -7.19
C ASN A 36 15.71 -20.80 -8.64
N LEU A 37 15.76 -21.90 -9.38
CA LEU A 37 15.97 -21.90 -10.82
C LEU A 37 14.87 -22.72 -11.48
N ALA A 38 14.37 -22.17 -12.60
CA ALA A 38 13.39 -22.67 -13.58
C ALA A 38 11.94 -22.18 -13.42
N PRO A 39 11.19 -22.02 -14.55
CA PRO A 39 11.47 -21.07 -15.62
C PRO A 39 10.29 -20.12 -15.89
N PHE A 40 10.62 -19.00 -16.52
CA PHE A 40 9.78 -17.84 -16.82
C PHE A 40 8.70 -18.12 -17.88
N GLY A 41 7.47 -17.63 -17.62
CA GLY A 41 6.40 -17.50 -18.60
C GLY A 41 5.85 -16.08 -18.60
N ARG A 42 6.17 -15.33 -19.67
CA ARG A 42 5.59 -14.04 -20.09
C ARG A 42 4.08 -13.98 -19.88
N TRP A 43 3.51 -12.87 -19.38
CA TRP A 43 2.32 -12.18 -19.90
C TRP A 43 2.23 -10.80 -19.21
N THR A 44 2.45 -9.71 -19.95
CA THR A 44 1.91 -8.40 -19.60
C THR A 44 1.15 -7.85 -20.81
N LEU A 45 0.05 -7.18 -20.49
CA LEU A 45 -0.87 -6.40 -21.33
C LEU A 45 -2.03 -7.15 -22.01
N ARG A 46 -3.18 -6.48 -21.86
CA ARG A 46 -4.55 -6.89 -22.13
C ARG A 46 -4.76 -7.15 -23.62
N ASP A 47 -5.17 -8.37 -23.96
CA ASP A 47 -5.69 -8.68 -25.28
C ASP A 47 -7.12 -9.26 -25.16
N LYS A 48 -8.13 -8.41 -25.42
CA LYS A 48 -9.55 -8.81 -25.47
C LYS A 48 -9.83 -9.86 -26.58
N SER A 49 -8.86 -10.19 -27.43
CA SER A 49 -8.96 -11.25 -28.45
C SER A 49 -8.62 -12.64 -27.92
N ALA A 50 -7.82 -12.75 -26.85
CA ALA A 50 -7.46 -14.04 -26.23
C ALA A 50 -8.62 -14.62 -25.39
N GLN A 51 -9.40 -13.77 -24.73
CA GLN A 51 -10.59 -14.19 -23.96
C GLN A 51 -11.66 -14.88 -24.82
N ARG A 52 -11.76 -14.57 -26.12
CA ARG A 52 -12.74 -15.22 -27.02
C ARG A 52 -12.35 -16.64 -27.44
N ARG A 53 -11.09 -17.03 -27.31
CA ARG A 53 -10.62 -18.39 -27.67
C ARG A 53 -10.85 -19.39 -26.55
N LEU A 54 -10.89 -18.95 -25.29
CA LEU A 54 -11.19 -19.80 -24.13
C LEU A 54 -12.68 -20.15 -24.00
N ALA A 55 -13.57 -19.36 -24.60
CA ALA A 55 -15.02 -19.62 -24.58
C ALA A 55 -15.49 -20.70 -25.60
N ARG A 56 -14.58 -21.38 -26.31
CA ARG A 56 -14.92 -22.39 -27.35
C ARG A 56 -14.17 -23.73 -27.23
N GLY A 57 -13.65 -24.09 -26.05
CA GLY A 57 -13.09 -25.43 -25.79
C GLY A 57 -14.02 -26.24 -24.89
N GLY A 58 -14.54 -27.36 -25.39
CA GLY A 58 -15.70 -28.07 -24.87
C GLY A 58 -15.48 -29.04 -23.70
N GLU A 59 -16.64 -29.49 -23.20
CA GLU A 59 -17.00 -30.70 -22.43
C GLU A 59 -16.13 -31.93 -22.76
N ALA A 60 -15.83 -32.93 -21.92
CA ALA A 60 -16.09 -33.41 -20.55
C ALA A 60 -15.12 -34.64 -20.33
N PRO A 61 -15.24 -35.60 -19.37
CA PRO A 61 -16.05 -35.68 -18.15
C PRO A 61 -15.28 -36.13 -16.86
N PHE A 62 -16.03 -36.09 -15.76
CA PHE A 62 -15.74 -36.54 -14.39
C PHE A 62 -15.42 -38.04 -14.23
N HIS A 63 -14.59 -38.37 -13.24
CA HIS A 63 -14.78 -39.55 -12.37
C HIS A 63 -14.39 -39.25 -10.91
N SER A 64 -15.25 -39.71 -10.00
CA SER A 64 -15.22 -39.58 -8.55
C SER A 64 -14.19 -40.49 -7.86
N LEU A 65 -13.66 -40.08 -6.70
CA LEU A 65 -13.66 -40.86 -5.44
C LEU A 65 -12.91 -40.14 -4.29
N GLY A 66 -13.51 -40.15 -3.09
CA GLY A 66 -12.77 -40.36 -1.84
C GLY A 66 -12.39 -39.14 -1.01
N ILE A 67 -13.22 -38.82 -0.01
CA ILE A 67 -12.92 -37.92 1.11
C ILE A 67 -11.85 -38.54 2.01
N THR A 68 -10.75 -37.83 2.28
CA THR A 68 -10.04 -37.88 3.57
C THR A 68 -9.48 -36.51 3.92
N HIS A 69 -9.87 -35.99 5.08
CA HIS A 69 -9.37 -34.74 5.65
C HIS A 69 -7.87 -34.87 5.98
N LYS A 70 -7.04 -34.19 5.20
CA LYS A 70 -5.66 -33.85 5.58
C LYS A 70 -5.48 -32.36 5.37
N TRP A 71 -5.20 -31.65 6.46
CA TRP A 71 -4.62 -30.31 6.44
C TRP A 71 -3.27 -30.38 5.75
N GLN A 72 -3.27 -30.31 4.42
CA GLN A 72 -2.06 -30.12 3.63
C GLN A 72 -1.75 -28.63 3.65
N TYR A 73 -0.62 -28.32 4.27
CA TYR A 73 0.15 -27.10 4.12
C TYR A 73 -0.06 -26.51 2.71
N MET A 74 -0.65 -25.31 2.66
CA MET A 74 -0.68 -24.50 1.46
C MET A 74 0.75 -24.35 0.96
N THR A 75 1.08 -25.12 -0.08
CA THR A 75 2.30 -25.02 -0.84
C THR A 75 2.44 -23.58 -1.32
N LYS A 76 3.62 -23.01 -1.07
CA LYS A 76 4.06 -21.69 -1.51
C LYS A 76 3.87 -21.53 -3.02
N THR A 77 2.70 -21.11 -3.46
CA THR A 77 2.53 -20.47 -4.75
C THR A 77 3.04 -19.04 -4.58
N PRO A 78 4.02 -18.58 -5.39
CA PRO A 78 4.36 -17.17 -5.40
C PRO A 78 3.11 -16.38 -5.78
N PHE A 79 2.72 -15.45 -4.91
CA PHE A 79 1.57 -14.59 -5.11
C PHE A 79 1.75 -13.83 -6.44
N ASN A 80 0.81 -14.01 -7.36
CA ASN A 80 0.90 -13.47 -8.71
C ASN A 80 0.22 -12.10 -8.77
N GLU A 81 1.03 -11.04 -8.92
CA GLU A 81 0.61 -9.63 -9.05
C GLU A 81 -0.46 -9.41 -10.14
N THR A 82 -0.63 -10.35 -11.08
CA THR A 82 -1.59 -10.24 -12.18
C THR A 82 -3.06 -10.53 -11.82
N THR A 83 -3.37 -10.99 -10.61
CA THR A 83 -4.77 -11.32 -10.24
C THR A 83 -5.54 -10.11 -9.71
N TYR A 84 -4.85 -9.09 -9.21
CA TYR A 84 -5.47 -7.92 -8.58
C TYR A 84 -4.84 -6.64 -9.11
N ASN A 85 -5.66 -5.60 -9.29
CA ASN A 85 -5.26 -4.27 -9.77
C ASN A 85 -4.37 -3.54 -8.73
N VAL A 86 -3.13 -4.01 -8.53
CA VAL A 86 -2.18 -3.50 -7.52
C VAL A 86 -0.86 -3.06 -8.14
N GLY A 87 -0.21 -2.09 -7.52
CA GLY A 87 0.94 -1.37 -8.09
C GLY A 87 2.32 -1.76 -7.55
N ASN A 88 2.40 -2.52 -6.47
CA ASN A 88 3.63 -2.99 -5.84
C ASN A 88 3.43 -4.38 -5.24
N SER A 89 4.51 -5.02 -4.81
CA SER A 89 4.48 -6.41 -4.35
C SER A 89 3.71 -6.58 -3.05
N ILE A 90 3.15 -7.78 -2.90
CA ILE A 90 2.40 -8.19 -1.72
C ILE A 90 3.29 -9.02 -0.80
N PHE A 91 3.31 -8.63 0.48
CA PHE A 91 4.16 -9.17 1.52
C PHE A 91 3.28 -9.89 2.54
N PRO A 92 3.38 -11.22 2.64
CA PRO A 92 2.62 -12.00 3.60
C PRO A 92 2.82 -11.53 5.05
N GLY A 93 1.71 -11.32 5.78
CA GLY A 93 1.69 -10.77 7.13
C GLY A 93 1.76 -9.25 7.22
N PHE A 94 1.97 -8.54 6.11
CA PHE A 94 2.08 -7.08 6.07
C PHE A 94 0.90 -6.44 5.35
N ASN A 95 0.90 -6.43 4.01
CA ASN A 95 -0.12 -5.78 3.19
C ASN A 95 -1.08 -6.75 2.49
N ASP A 96 -0.88 -8.06 2.66
CA ASP A 96 -1.80 -9.11 2.20
C ASP A 96 -3.12 -9.11 3.00
N LYS A 97 -3.07 -8.68 4.27
CA LYS A 97 -4.22 -8.40 5.13
C LYS A 97 -3.93 -7.26 6.09
N ASP A 98 -4.98 -6.50 6.44
CA ASP A 98 -4.93 -5.46 7.46
C ASP A 98 -3.88 -4.37 7.20
N GLY A 99 -3.45 -4.17 5.94
CA GLY A 99 -2.42 -3.20 5.56
C GLY A 99 -2.91 -1.77 5.42
N ILE A 100 -2.09 -0.93 4.78
CA ILE A 100 -2.42 0.43 4.35
C ILE A 100 -2.59 0.42 2.82
N ILE A 101 -3.77 0.77 2.33
CA ILE A 101 -4.01 0.91 0.89
C ILE A 101 -4.00 2.37 0.46
N LEU A 102 -3.22 2.67 -0.59
CA LEU A 102 -3.22 3.93 -1.32
C LEU A 102 -4.03 3.74 -2.61
N CYS A 103 -5.19 4.40 -2.72
CA CYS A 103 -6.11 4.18 -3.83
C CYS A 103 -6.26 5.44 -4.69
N GLY A 104 -5.73 5.42 -5.92
CA GLY A 104 -5.97 6.46 -6.92
C GLY A 104 -7.24 6.21 -7.75
N TYR A 105 -7.49 7.05 -8.77
CA TYR A 105 -8.63 6.87 -9.68
C TYR A 105 -8.37 5.74 -10.69
N GLU A 106 -7.27 5.85 -11.44
CA GLU A 106 -6.85 4.99 -12.55
C GLU A 106 -5.32 5.06 -12.68
N TRP A 107 -4.71 4.15 -13.44
CA TRP A 107 -3.27 4.22 -13.69
C TRP A 107 -2.93 5.36 -14.64
N GLY A 108 -1.86 6.10 -14.32
CA GLY A 108 -1.32 7.11 -15.22
C GLY A 108 -0.72 6.50 -16.49
N TYR A 109 -0.89 7.22 -17.60
CA TYR A 109 -0.19 6.91 -18.87
C TYR A 109 0.29 8.20 -19.52
N SER A 110 1.34 8.79 -18.93
CA SER A 110 1.94 10.04 -19.36
C SER A 110 2.85 9.85 -20.57
N ALA A 111 3.28 10.97 -21.18
CA ALA A 111 4.29 10.93 -22.25
C ALA A 111 5.63 10.35 -21.76
N HIS A 112 5.96 10.52 -20.48
CA HIS A 112 7.14 9.88 -19.89
C HIS A 112 6.96 8.37 -19.79
N ASP A 113 5.79 7.90 -19.38
CA ASP A 113 5.49 6.46 -19.33
C ASP A 113 5.57 5.82 -20.72
N GLN A 114 5.05 6.51 -21.75
CA GLN A 114 5.17 6.09 -23.15
C GLN A 114 6.63 6.06 -23.63
N TYR A 115 7.43 7.06 -23.23
CA TYR A 115 8.87 7.09 -23.54
C TYR A 115 9.60 5.92 -22.88
N LEU A 116 9.34 5.69 -21.59
CA LEU A 116 9.90 4.60 -20.82
C LEU A 116 9.52 3.24 -21.41
N GLU A 117 8.25 3.05 -21.78
CA GLU A 117 7.79 1.83 -22.44
C GLU A 117 8.42 1.62 -23.82
N LYS A 118 8.64 2.70 -24.59
CA LYS A 118 9.26 2.58 -25.92
C LYS A 118 10.76 2.29 -25.87
N ASN A 119 11.48 2.87 -24.91
CA ASN A 119 12.95 2.88 -24.91
C ASN A 119 13.59 2.00 -23.81
N HIS A 120 12.85 1.69 -22.75
CA HIS A 120 13.36 0.98 -21.56
C HIS A 120 12.45 -0.18 -21.13
N LYS A 121 11.66 -0.74 -22.06
CA LYS A 121 10.67 -1.79 -21.75
C LYS A 121 11.25 -2.95 -20.97
N ASP A 122 12.32 -3.56 -21.46
CA ASP A 122 12.91 -4.77 -20.88
C ASP A 122 13.49 -4.50 -19.48
N GLU A 123 14.11 -3.33 -19.29
CA GLU A 123 14.64 -2.90 -18.00
C GLU A 123 13.51 -2.69 -16.97
N ILE A 124 12.41 -2.08 -17.41
CA ILE A 124 11.23 -1.85 -16.57
C ILE A 124 10.54 -3.16 -16.24
N GLU A 125 10.37 -4.06 -17.20
CA GLU A 125 9.78 -5.39 -16.98
C GLU A 125 10.62 -6.20 -15.99
N LYS A 126 11.96 -6.16 -16.14
CA LYS A 126 12.86 -6.78 -15.17
C LYS A 126 12.68 -6.20 -13.78
N LYS A 127 12.71 -4.87 -13.63
CA LYS A 127 12.53 -4.21 -12.31
C LYS A 127 11.17 -4.48 -11.70
N LYS A 128 10.10 -4.57 -12.51
CA LYS A 128 8.76 -4.95 -12.04
C LYS A 128 8.70 -6.39 -11.53
N SER A 129 9.46 -7.31 -12.14
CA SER A 129 9.51 -8.70 -11.70
C SER A 129 10.26 -8.91 -10.39
N GLU A 130 11.01 -7.90 -9.94
CA GLU A 130 11.67 -7.89 -8.63
C GLU A 130 10.65 -7.57 -7.53
N ILE A 131 10.96 -7.99 -6.30
CA ILE A 131 10.12 -7.66 -5.14
C ILE A 131 10.27 -6.16 -4.86
N ASN A 132 9.15 -5.44 -4.85
CA ASN A 132 9.12 -3.99 -4.64
C ASN A 132 8.10 -3.58 -3.57
N THR A 133 8.54 -2.78 -2.61
CA THR A 133 7.66 -1.93 -1.79
C THR A 133 7.17 -0.73 -2.58
N PHE A 134 6.21 0.03 -2.04
CA PHE A 134 5.78 1.29 -2.65
C PHE A 134 6.95 2.26 -2.87
N TYR A 135 7.86 2.38 -1.88
CA TYR A 135 9.04 3.24 -1.98
C TYR A 135 9.98 2.83 -3.12
N SER A 136 10.38 1.56 -3.18
CA SER A 136 11.29 1.08 -4.23
C SER A 136 10.66 1.21 -5.61
N LYS A 137 9.35 0.88 -5.73
CA LYS A 137 8.57 1.11 -6.94
C LYS A 137 8.54 2.58 -7.37
N SER A 138 8.45 3.52 -6.42
CA SER A 138 8.46 4.96 -6.74
C SER A 138 9.73 5.41 -7.47
N LYS A 139 10.86 4.70 -7.28
CA LYS A 139 12.15 4.98 -7.91
C LYS A 139 12.28 4.36 -9.31
N ILE A 140 11.45 3.38 -9.64
CA ILE A 140 11.46 2.75 -10.97
C ILE A 140 10.89 3.71 -12.01
N TYR A 141 9.77 4.34 -11.69
CA TYR A 141 9.02 5.20 -12.61
C TYR A 141 9.29 6.68 -12.44
N ASP A 142 9.90 7.07 -11.31
CA ASP A 142 10.13 8.47 -10.93
C ASP A 142 8.85 9.32 -11.06
N SER A 143 7.70 8.70 -10.77
CA SER A 143 6.40 9.33 -10.99
C SER A 143 6.20 10.48 -10.00
N PRO A 144 5.81 11.69 -10.48
CA PRO A 144 5.47 12.80 -9.59
C PRO A 144 4.39 12.46 -8.56
N TYR A 145 3.53 11.47 -8.87
CA TYR A 145 2.53 10.98 -7.93
C TYR A 145 3.19 10.21 -6.77
N ASP A 146 4.01 9.20 -7.07
CA ASP A 146 4.58 8.32 -6.06
C ASP A 146 5.58 9.08 -5.17
N LEU A 147 6.47 9.88 -5.78
CA LEU A 147 7.46 10.68 -5.06
C LEU A 147 6.82 11.66 -4.07
N ARG A 148 5.69 12.24 -4.45
CA ARG A 148 4.96 13.19 -3.61
C ARG A 148 4.33 12.49 -2.41
N ILE A 149 3.81 11.27 -2.58
CA ILE A 149 3.30 10.46 -1.47
C ILE A 149 4.44 10.08 -0.52
N VAL A 150 5.60 9.64 -1.03
CA VAL A 150 6.79 9.35 -0.22
C VAL A 150 7.15 10.56 0.66
N LYS A 151 7.14 11.77 0.08
CA LYS A 151 7.38 13.01 0.81
C LYS A 151 6.31 13.28 1.87
N TRP A 152 5.03 13.04 1.58
CA TRP A 152 3.94 13.24 2.53
C TRP A 152 4.06 12.33 3.76
N PHE A 153 4.41 11.07 3.57
CA PHE A 153 4.66 10.15 4.69
C PHE A 153 5.80 10.64 5.61
N GLY A 154 6.82 11.31 5.06
CA GLY A 154 7.82 12.02 5.84
C GLY A 154 7.24 13.16 6.70
N PHE A 155 6.29 13.94 6.18
CA PHE A 155 5.58 14.95 6.96
C PHE A 155 4.73 14.36 8.08
N PHE A 156 4.17 13.18 7.84
CA PHE A 156 3.30 12.47 8.79
C PHE A 156 4.10 11.75 9.89
N GLY A 157 5.43 11.85 9.90
CA GLY A 157 6.29 11.24 10.92
C GLY A 157 6.61 9.77 10.67
N HIS A 158 6.29 9.23 9.49
CA HIS A 158 6.55 7.84 9.12
C HIS A 158 7.21 7.73 7.73
N PRO A 159 8.49 8.14 7.58
CA PRO A 159 9.18 8.11 6.30
C PRO A 159 9.31 6.68 5.75
N LEU A 160 9.22 6.54 4.41
CA LEU A 160 9.16 5.25 3.70
C LEU A 160 10.50 4.75 3.13
N ASP A 161 11.61 5.39 3.48
CA ASP A 161 12.94 5.10 2.95
C ASP A 161 13.85 4.39 3.96
N ILE A 162 13.30 4.02 5.12
CA ILE A 162 14.03 3.29 6.16
C ILE A 162 14.45 1.92 5.62
N ASN A 163 15.71 1.55 5.84
CA ASN A 163 16.31 0.32 5.29
C ASN A 163 16.12 0.21 3.77
N ASN A 164 16.34 1.32 3.06
CA ASN A 164 16.15 1.41 1.61
C ASN A 164 14.70 1.08 1.17
N GLY A 165 13.73 1.39 2.05
CA GLY A 165 12.31 1.17 1.85
C GLY A 165 11.86 -0.27 2.01
N PHE A 166 12.53 -1.08 2.83
CA PHE A 166 12.15 -2.45 3.16
C PHE A 166 11.93 -2.66 4.66
N SER A 167 11.66 -1.60 5.43
CA SER A 167 11.22 -1.75 6.81
C SER A 167 9.88 -2.50 6.90
N SER A 168 9.53 -2.97 8.09
CA SER A 168 8.22 -3.60 8.34
C SER A 168 7.07 -2.67 7.94
N PHE A 169 7.22 -1.36 8.17
CA PHE A 169 6.20 -0.38 7.82
C PHE A 169 6.09 -0.19 6.30
N ASP A 170 7.19 -0.17 5.56
CA ASP A 170 7.16 -0.04 4.08
C ASP A 170 6.40 -1.17 3.40
N LYS A 171 6.57 -2.39 3.93
CA LYS A 171 5.90 -3.60 3.45
C LYS A 171 4.39 -3.59 3.70
N CYS A 172 3.90 -2.70 4.58
CA CYS A 172 2.48 -2.56 4.86
C CYS A 172 1.72 -1.73 3.83
N LEU A 173 2.42 -0.99 2.96
CA LEU A 173 1.78 -0.16 1.94
C LEU A 173 1.48 -0.97 0.68
N LEU A 174 0.29 -0.76 0.14
CA LEU A 174 -0.15 -1.33 -1.14
C LEU A 174 -0.85 -0.24 -1.97
N GLN A 175 -0.34 0.01 -3.17
CA GLN A 175 -0.98 0.89 -4.14
C GLN A 175 -2.01 0.13 -4.96
N THR A 176 -3.15 0.75 -5.20
CA THR A 176 -4.24 0.29 -6.07
C THR A 176 -4.90 1.48 -6.75
N ASN A 177 -5.82 1.21 -7.68
CA ASN A 177 -6.75 2.21 -8.17
C ASN A 177 -8.21 1.76 -8.03
N TRP A 178 -9.11 2.74 -8.09
CA TRP A 178 -10.55 2.50 -8.09
C TRP A 178 -10.97 1.75 -9.36
N CYS A 179 -10.48 2.19 -10.52
CA CYS A 179 -10.64 1.52 -11.80
C CYS A 179 -9.41 0.70 -12.15
N ASP A 180 -9.63 -0.44 -12.80
CA ASP A 180 -8.57 -1.17 -13.49
C ASP A 180 -8.50 -0.71 -14.95
N ASP A 181 -8.15 0.55 -15.16
CA ASP A 181 -7.89 1.14 -16.48
C ASP A 181 -6.70 2.11 -16.41
N GLN A 182 -6.30 2.63 -17.59
CA GLN A 182 -5.20 3.57 -17.70
C GLN A 182 -5.65 4.81 -18.48
N GLY A 183 -5.26 5.98 -18.00
CA GLY A 183 -5.61 7.26 -18.59
C GLY A 183 -4.62 8.36 -18.23
N THR A 184 -4.42 9.30 -19.15
CA THR A 184 -3.65 10.52 -18.85
C THR A 184 -4.49 11.53 -18.06
N TYR A 185 -5.82 11.50 -18.27
CA TYR A 185 -6.78 12.38 -17.61
C TYR A 185 -8.11 11.65 -17.39
N VAL A 186 -8.74 11.96 -16.25
CA VAL A 186 -10.10 11.51 -15.95
C VAL A 186 -11.10 12.44 -16.66
N ASN A 187 -11.63 11.99 -17.79
CA ASN A 187 -12.60 12.75 -18.58
C ASN A 187 -14.06 12.38 -18.26
N ASP A 188 -14.31 11.15 -17.83
CA ASP A 188 -15.61 10.68 -17.39
C ASP A 188 -15.53 10.26 -15.91
N TYR A 189 -16.20 11.03 -15.05
CA TYR A 189 -16.28 10.76 -13.62
C TYR A 189 -17.46 9.86 -13.25
N ALA A 190 -18.39 9.58 -14.17
CA ALA A 190 -19.49 8.65 -13.93
C ALA A 190 -19.00 7.20 -14.02
N LYS A 191 -17.95 6.92 -14.81
CA LYS A 191 -17.38 5.57 -14.94
C LYS A 191 -16.99 4.92 -13.62
N PHE A 192 -16.58 5.70 -12.61
CA PHE A 192 -16.19 5.15 -11.30
C PHE A 192 -17.35 4.50 -10.54
N LEU A 193 -18.59 4.86 -10.90
CA LEU A 193 -19.81 4.29 -10.32
C LEU A 193 -20.35 3.11 -11.13
N SER A 194 -19.71 2.74 -12.26
CA SER A 194 -20.12 1.55 -13.00
C SER A 194 -19.92 0.29 -12.16
N GLU A 195 -20.70 -0.75 -12.45
CA GLU A 195 -20.61 -2.03 -11.75
C GLU A 195 -19.20 -2.65 -11.87
N GLU A 196 -18.58 -2.56 -13.05
CA GLU A 196 -17.21 -3.03 -13.29
C GLU A 196 -16.19 -2.33 -12.38
N ASN A 197 -16.21 -1.00 -12.33
CA ASN A 197 -15.19 -0.22 -11.62
C ASN A 197 -15.43 -0.21 -10.10
N SER A 198 -16.67 -0.04 -9.67
CA SER A 198 -17.01 -0.17 -8.25
C SER A 198 -16.78 -1.59 -7.74
N GLY A 199 -17.04 -2.60 -8.59
CA GLY A 199 -16.74 -4.01 -8.33
C GLY A 199 -15.25 -4.28 -8.19
N ASN A 200 -14.39 -3.71 -9.06
CA ASN A 200 -12.93 -3.76 -8.89
C ASN A 200 -12.53 -3.22 -7.51
N PHE A 201 -12.94 -2.00 -7.17
CA PHE A 201 -12.61 -1.40 -5.87
C PHE A 201 -13.09 -2.28 -4.69
N LEU A 202 -14.35 -2.70 -4.68
CA LEU A 202 -14.93 -3.50 -3.60
C LEU A 202 -14.25 -4.88 -3.48
N SER A 203 -13.88 -5.51 -4.60
CA SER A 203 -13.18 -6.81 -4.58
C SER A 203 -11.81 -6.71 -3.91
N ILE A 204 -11.06 -5.64 -4.19
CA ILE A 204 -9.76 -5.36 -3.56
C ILE A 204 -9.95 -5.11 -2.07
N MET A 205 -10.97 -4.32 -1.69
CA MET A 205 -11.29 -4.09 -0.28
C MET A 205 -11.64 -5.37 0.47
N ASP A 206 -12.38 -6.29 -0.14
CA ASP A 206 -12.75 -7.56 0.49
C ASP A 206 -11.58 -8.54 0.56
N VAL A 207 -10.70 -8.55 -0.43
CA VAL A 207 -9.51 -9.40 -0.45
C VAL A 207 -8.47 -8.92 0.55
N PHE A 208 -8.12 -7.63 0.56
CA PHE A 208 -7.03 -7.15 1.41
C PHE A 208 -7.48 -6.69 2.79
N ARG A 209 -8.76 -6.30 2.95
CA ARG A 209 -9.32 -5.77 4.20
C ARG A 209 -8.35 -4.84 4.95
N PRO A 210 -7.89 -3.76 4.32
CA PRO A 210 -6.95 -2.83 4.94
C PRO A 210 -7.50 -2.23 6.24
N ARG A 211 -6.60 -1.84 7.14
CA ARG A 211 -6.93 -1.06 8.34
C ARG A 211 -6.94 0.43 8.08
N VAL A 212 -6.19 0.87 7.07
CA VAL A 212 -6.15 2.27 6.62
C VAL A 212 -6.33 2.33 5.12
N LEU A 213 -7.28 3.13 4.66
CA LEU A 213 -7.48 3.45 3.25
C LEU A 213 -7.24 4.94 3.03
N VAL A 214 -6.27 5.25 2.17
CA VAL A 214 -5.97 6.61 1.73
C VAL A 214 -6.44 6.78 0.29
N LEU A 215 -7.55 7.49 0.11
CA LEU A 215 -8.11 7.86 -1.19
C LEU A 215 -7.34 9.07 -1.74
N MET A 216 -6.65 8.87 -2.86
CA MET A 216 -5.82 9.88 -3.53
C MET A 216 -6.64 10.62 -4.60
N GLY A 217 -7.74 11.21 -4.18
CA GLY A 217 -8.71 11.85 -5.05
C GLY A 217 -9.96 12.28 -4.28
N SER A 218 -10.25 13.57 -4.26
CA SER A 218 -11.31 14.13 -3.41
C SER A 218 -12.73 13.72 -3.79
N LYS A 219 -12.98 13.17 -5.00
CA LYS A 219 -14.30 12.65 -5.39
C LYS A 219 -14.50 11.20 -4.98
N GLN A 220 -13.43 10.42 -4.76
CA GLN A 220 -13.56 8.99 -4.42
C GLN A 220 -14.34 8.78 -3.12
N ILE A 221 -14.18 9.69 -2.15
CA ILE A 221 -14.95 9.62 -0.90
C ILE A 221 -16.45 9.80 -1.14
N GLN A 222 -16.84 10.58 -2.17
CA GLN A 222 -18.24 10.76 -2.56
C GLN A 222 -18.78 9.50 -3.25
N TYR A 223 -17.97 8.84 -4.07
CA TYR A 223 -18.34 7.55 -4.67
C TYR A 223 -18.61 6.51 -3.59
N LEU A 224 -17.73 6.44 -2.59
CA LEU A 224 -17.91 5.56 -1.43
C LEU A 224 -19.23 5.83 -0.69
N GLN A 225 -19.70 7.08 -0.65
CA GLN A 225 -21.00 7.41 0.00
C GLN A 225 -22.22 7.00 -0.82
N THR A 226 -22.05 6.54 -2.07
CA THR A 226 -23.18 6.02 -2.87
C THR A 226 -23.80 4.81 -2.16
N PRO A 227 -25.12 4.73 -1.95
CA PRO A 227 -25.74 3.67 -1.15
C PRO A 227 -25.33 2.25 -1.56
N ALA A 228 -25.28 1.96 -2.86
CA ALA A 228 -24.87 0.66 -3.38
C ALA A 228 -23.44 0.27 -2.96
N ILE A 229 -22.51 1.24 -2.96
CA ILE A 229 -21.11 1.02 -2.61
C ILE A 229 -20.93 1.02 -1.08
N LYS A 230 -21.55 1.98 -0.39
CA LYS A 230 -21.48 2.11 1.07
C LYS A 230 -22.03 0.87 1.78
N ASN A 231 -23.13 0.29 1.30
CA ASN A 231 -23.72 -0.92 1.88
C ASN A 231 -22.77 -2.12 1.78
N ARG A 232 -22.15 -2.32 0.62
CA ARG A 232 -21.13 -3.37 0.44
C ARG A 232 -19.90 -3.10 1.30
N PHE A 233 -19.50 -1.84 1.43
CA PHE A 233 -18.39 -1.46 2.28
C PHE A 233 -18.69 -1.72 3.78
N PHE A 234 -19.92 -1.46 4.21
CA PHE A 234 -20.42 -1.80 5.55
C PHE A 234 -20.36 -3.32 5.81
N GLU A 235 -20.72 -4.15 4.83
CA GLU A 235 -20.60 -5.62 4.95
C GLU A 235 -19.13 -6.04 5.17
N ILE A 236 -18.18 -5.38 4.49
CA ILE A 236 -16.75 -5.71 4.56
C ILE A 236 -16.10 -5.20 5.86
N PHE A 237 -16.45 -4.00 6.33
CA PHE A 237 -15.72 -3.32 7.42
C PHE A 237 -16.53 -3.05 8.69
N GLY A 238 -17.82 -3.41 8.71
CA GLY A 238 -18.71 -3.19 9.85
C GLY A 238 -19.37 -1.81 9.84
N ALA A 239 -19.95 -1.44 10.98
CA ALA A 239 -20.70 -0.19 11.11
C ALA A 239 -19.83 1.08 10.97
N GLU A 240 -20.43 2.17 10.50
CA GLU A 240 -19.82 3.49 10.58
C GLU A 240 -19.77 3.90 12.06
N VAL A 241 -18.56 4.15 12.56
CA VAL A 241 -18.30 4.53 13.96
C VAL A 241 -17.87 5.98 14.08
N SER A 242 -17.44 6.60 12.98
CA SER A 242 -17.24 8.04 12.88
C SER A 242 -17.73 8.52 11.51
N PRO A 243 -18.70 9.47 11.47
CA PRO A 243 -19.26 9.95 10.22
C PRO A 243 -18.21 10.69 9.38
N LEU A 244 -18.56 10.92 8.11
CA LEU A 244 -17.72 11.68 7.19
C LEU A 244 -17.50 13.11 7.71
N ASP A 245 -16.28 13.41 8.12
CA ASP A 245 -15.82 14.73 8.55
C ASP A 245 -14.93 15.35 7.47
N VAL A 246 -15.33 16.51 6.96
CA VAL A 246 -14.65 17.20 5.86
C VAL A 246 -14.01 18.48 6.38
N LYS A 247 -12.68 18.50 6.41
CA LYS A 247 -11.86 19.59 6.95
C LYS A 247 -11.20 20.42 5.86
N SER A 248 -11.02 21.69 6.15
CA SER A 248 -10.16 22.63 5.41
C SER A 248 -9.47 23.51 6.43
N LYS A 249 -8.16 23.70 6.31
CA LYS A 249 -7.37 24.55 7.23
C LYS A 249 -7.04 25.91 6.61
N PRO A 250 -6.87 26.97 7.43
CA PRO A 250 -6.35 28.26 6.97
C PRO A 250 -5.00 28.09 6.27
N PHE A 251 -4.85 28.76 5.12
CA PHE A 251 -3.64 28.72 4.29
C PHE A 251 -3.68 29.90 3.31
N GLU A 252 -2.54 30.53 3.05
CA GLU A 252 -2.43 31.67 2.14
C GLU A 252 -2.58 31.25 0.66
N GLY A 253 -2.26 29.99 0.34
CA GLY A 253 -2.46 29.42 -0.99
C GLY A 253 -3.83 28.78 -1.20
N ARG A 254 -3.94 27.99 -2.27
CA ARG A 254 -5.17 27.25 -2.57
C ARG A 254 -5.46 26.23 -1.46
N LYS A 255 -6.69 26.27 -0.96
CA LYS A 255 -7.21 25.35 0.08
C LYS A 255 -7.92 24.17 -0.57
N PHE A 256 -7.92 23.05 0.12
CA PHE A 256 -8.56 21.81 -0.34
C PHE A 256 -9.30 21.14 0.79
N LYS A 257 -10.32 20.36 0.44
CA LYS A 257 -11.05 19.55 1.40
C LYS A 257 -10.29 18.24 1.63
N ILE A 258 -10.00 17.92 2.89
CA ILE A 258 -9.50 16.62 3.35
C ILE A 258 -10.63 15.96 4.13
N ALA A 259 -10.94 14.71 3.82
CA ALA A 259 -12.02 14.01 4.50
C ALA A 259 -11.51 12.86 5.36
N PHE A 260 -12.16 12.63 6.50
CA PHE A 260 -11.90 11.54 7.42
C PHE A 260 -13.22 10.80 7.69
N GLN A 261 -13.17 9.48 7.75
CA GLN A 261 -14.34 8.64 8.08
C GLN A 261 -13.82 7.35 8.71
N MET A 262 -14.59 6.75 9.63
CA MET A 262 -14.20 5.50 10.26
C MET A 262 -15.36 4.51 10.28
N PHE A 263 -15.06 3.28 9.89
CA PHE A 263 -15.89 2.10 10.13
C PHE A 263 -15.18 1.20 11.15
N GLU A 264 -15.90 0.26 11.77
CA GLU A 264 -15.38 -0.58 12.86
C GLU A 264 -14.00 -1.18 12.60
N ARG A 265 -13.72 -1.57 11.34
CA ARG A 265 -12.46 -2.21 10.95
C ARG A 265 -11.54 -1.38 10.06
N ILE A 266 -11.91 -0.14 9.69
CA ILE A 266 -11.07 0.67 8.79
C ILE A 266 -11.16 2.18 9.07
N GLN A 267 -10.00 2.83 9.03
CA GLN A 267 -9.86 4.28 8.97
C GLN A 267 -9.70 4.74 7.52
N ILE A 268 -10.50 5.71 7.11
CA ILE A 268 -10.48 6.27 5.74
C ILE A 268 -10.03 7.71 5.81
N ILE A 269 -9.15 8.09 4.87
CA ILE A 269 -8.70 9.45 4.64
C ILE A 269 -8.78 9.75 3.15
N SER A 270 -9.30 10.92 2.77
CA SER A 270 -9.32 11.38 1.38
C SER A 270 -8.52 12.66 1.22
N PHE A 271 -7.51 12.58 0.37
CA PHE A 271 -6.69 13.71 -0.05
C PHE A 271 -7.02 14.12 -1.50
N PRO A 272 -6.69 15.35 -1.92
CA PRO A 272 -6.63 15.70 -3.33
C PRO A 272 -5.60 14.82 -4.06
N HIS A 273 -5.79 14.61 -5.36
CA HIS A 273 -4.87 13.80 -6.17
C HIS A 273 -3.45 14.41 -6.14
N PRO A 274 -2.39 13.67 -5.76
CA PRO A 274 -1.03 14.19 -5.56
C PRO A 274 -0.45 14.92 -6.78
N SER A 275 -0.60 14.39 -7.98
CA SER A 275 -0.02 14.99 -9.20
C SER A 275 -1.04 15.73 -10.08
N GLY A 276 -2.34 15.49 -9.87
CA GLY A 276 -3.42 15.93 -10.78
C GLY A 276 -4.12 17.19 -10.30
N THR A 277 -3.88 17.60 -9.05
CA THR A 277 -4.57 18.73 -8.43
C THR A 277 -3.83 20.03 -8.69
N ARG A 278 -4.39 20.89 -9.54
CA ARG A 278 -3.82 22.20 -9.84
C ARG A 278 -3.75 23.09 -8.58
N GLY A 279 -2.54 23.56 -8.26
CA GLY A 279 -2.29 24.47 -7.13
C GLY A 279 -2.21 23.78 -5.77
N LEU A 280 -2.12 22.44 -5.72
CA LEU A 280 -1.90 21.73 -4.46
C LEU A 280 -0.48 21.98 -3.95
N SER A 281 -0.37 22.54 -2.74
CA SER A 281 0.90 22.75 -2.05
C SER A 281 1.16 21.66 -1.02
N ASP A 282 2.40 21.19 -0.94
CA ASP A 282 2.84 20.27 0.11
C ASP A 282 2.73 20.89 1.51
N ASN A 283 2.92 22.21 1.62
CA ASN A 283 2.73 22.92 2.88
C ASN A 283 1.28 22.87 3.34
N TYR A 284 0.31 22.83 2.41
CA TYR A 284 -1.09 22.65 2.75
C TYR A 284 -1.36 21.26 3.34
N ILE A 285 -0.82 20.22 2.70
CA ILE A 285 -0.96 18.83 3.17
C ILE A 285 -0.29 18.66 4.54
N LYS A 286 0.87 19.28 4.76
CA LYS A 286 1.58 19.26 6.04
C LYS A 286 0.74 19.81 7.20
N LEU A 287 -0.24 20.69 6.95
CA LEU A 287 -1.15 21.16 8.00
C LEU A 287 -1.97 20.01 8.63
N PHE A 288 -2.11 18.86 7.97
CA PHE A 288 -2.84 17.68 8.47
C PHE A 288 -1.91 16.60 9.04
N ALA A 289 -0.62 16.92 9.24
CA ALA A 289 0.37 15.94 9.71
C ALA A 289 0.06 15.39 11.10
N SER A 290 -0.48 16.20 12.02
CA SER A 290 -0.89 15.75 13.35
C SER A 290 -1.96 14.66 13.29
N GLU A 291 -3.00 14.86 12.48
CA GLU A 291 -4.08 13.89 12.32
C GLU A 291 -3.57 12.60 11.67
N MET A 292 -2.73 12.72 10.63
CA MET A 292 -2.14 11.56 9.97
C MET A 292 -1.19 10.80 10.87
N LYS A 293 -0.38 11.49 11.68
CA LYS A 293 0.53 10.85 12.62
C LYS A 293 -0.22 9.98 13.62
N VAL A 294 -1.29 10.50 14.24
CA VAL A 294 -2.12 9.72 15.18
C VAL A 294 -2.69 8.46 14.50
N ILE A 295 -3.20 8.59 13.27
CA ILE A 295 -3.73 7.45 12.52
C ILE A 295 -2.65 6.39 12.27
N LEU A 296 -1.46 6.81 11.84
CA LEU A 296 -0.38 5.90 11.47
C LEU A 296 0.32 5.31 12.71
N ASP A 297 0.45 6.05 13.81
CA ASP A 297 0.90 5.54 15.10
C ASP A 297 -0.03 4.42 15.60
N ASN A 298 -1.35 4.67 15.62
CA ASN A 298 -2.35 3.68 16.04
C ASN A 298 -2.29 2.42 15.15
N TYR A 299 -2.13 2.59 13.83
CA TYR A 299 -1.95 1.48 12.91
C TYR A 299 -0.74 0.62 13.28
N ARG A 300 0.40 1.26 13.55
CA ARG A 300 1.66 0.58 13.90
C ARG A 300 1.56 -0.17 15.22
N GLU A 301 0.94 0.44 16.23
CA GLU A 301 0.68 -0.21 17.51
C GLU A 301 -0.17 -1.46 17.33
N LEU A 302 -1.26 -1.39 16.55
CA LEU A 302 -2.11 -2.55 16.24
C LEU A 302 -1.38 -3.65 15.47
N LYS A 303 -0.46 -3.27 14.57
CA LYS A 303 0.36 -4.22 13.78
C LYS A 303 1.60 -4.71 14.51
N LEU A 304 1.94 -4.14 15.66
CA LEU A 304 3.15 -4.43 16.45
C LEU A 304 4.46 -4.17 15.65
N ILE A 305 4.56 -3.03 14.95
CA ILE A 305 5.71 -2.68 14.07
C ILE A 305 6.28 -1.27 14.25
#